data_AF-A0A2I0QIH8-F1
#
_entry.id   AF-A0A2I0QIH8-F1
#
_cell.length_a   1.000
_cell.length_b   1.000
_cell.length_c   1.000
_cell.angle_alpha   90.00
_cell.angle_beta   90.00
_cell.angle_gamma   90.00
#
_symmetry.space_group_name_H-M   'P 1'
#
loop_
_entity.id
_entity.type
_entity.pdbx_description
1 polymer ?
#
loop_
_entity_poly.entity_id
_entity_poly.type
_entity_poly.pdbx_seq_one_letter_code
_entity_poly.pdbx_strand_id
1 'polypeptide(L)'
;KHTSTINSIIRLGSIKKAIDKGIIKHGMMYELITKNIPYILAGSIRDDGPLPDVITDICESQDKMRELVQDLDLVLMMGSMLHSIALGNLMKAETKVICVDIDPAIVTKLRDRGTSQAIGIVTDLGTFVPALLEELKRK
;
A
#
# COMPACT_ATOMS: atom_id res chain seq x y z
N LYS A 1 10.74 -20.17 0.02
CA LYS A 1 9.85 -19.62 1.08
C LYS A 1 8.71 -18.77 0.50
N HIS A 2 8.96 -17.97 -0.55
CA HIS A 2 7.92 -17.17 -1.22
C HIS A 2 6.76 -18.02 -1.79
N THR A 3 7.02 -18.85 -2.80
CA THR A 3 6.00 -19.66 -3.50
C THR A 3 5.24 -20.61 -2.57
N SER A 4 5.92 -21.19 -1.57
CA SER A 4 5.26 -22.04 -0.56
C SER A 4 4.23 -21.27 0.27
N THR A 5 4.51 -19.99 0.56
CA THR A 5 3.58 -19.11 1.29
C THR A 5 2.36 -18.82 0.44
N ILE A 6 2.56 -18.43 -0.83
CA ILE A 6 1.47 -18.22 -1.80
C ILE A 6 0.58 -19.47 -1.88
N ASN A 7 1.18 -20.65 -2.11
CA ASN A 7 0.44 -21.90 -2.18
C ASN A 7 -0.35 -22.20 -0.91
N SER A 8 0.20 -21.86 0.26
CA SER A 8 -0.49 -22.06 1.54
C SER A 8 -1.73 -21.18 1.64
N ILE A 9 -1.63 -19.90 1.27
CA ILE A 9 -2.76 -18.98 1.28
C ILE A 9 -3.81 -19.35 0.23
N ILE A 10 -3.40 -19.72 -1.00
CA ILE A 10 -4.31 -20.20 -2.04
C ILE A 10 -5.10 -21.43 -1.55
N ARG A 11 -4.42 -22.42 -0.95
CA ARG A 11 -5.08 -23.62 -0.39
C ARG A 11 -6.07 -23.29 0.73
N LEU A 12 -5.81 -22.24 1.49
CA LEU A 12 -6.70 -21.78 2.56
C LEU A 12 -7.85 -20.93 2.01
N GLY A 13 -7.65 -20.27 0.87
CA GLY A 13 -8.64 -19.49 0.14
C GLY A 13 -8.75 -18.02 0.54
N SER A 14 -7.99 -17.55 1.54
CA SER A 14 -7.79 -16.11 1.83
C SER A 14 -6.73 -15.90 2.91
N ILE A 15 -6.20 -14.68 2.99
CA ILE A 15 -5.33 -14.26 4.10
C ILE A 15 -6.10 -14.33 5.43
N LYS A 16 -7.37 -13.90 5.47
CA LYS A 16 -8.21 -13.95 6.67
C LYS A 16 -8.32 -15.37 7.24
N LYS A 17 -8.58 -16.38 6.39
CA LYS A 17 -8.63 -17.79 6.83
C LYS A 17 -7.30 -18.29 7.39
N ALA A 18 -6.17 -17.77 6.89
CA ALA A 18 -4.86 -18.11 7.43
C ALA A 18 -4.62 -17.50 8.82
N ILE A 19 -5.16 -16.32 9.08
CA ILE A 19 -5.16 -15.69 10.41
C ILE A 19 -6.09 -16.46 11.35
N ASP A 20 -7.33 -16.76 10.92
CA ASP A 20 -8.33 -17.47 11.73
C ASP A 20 -7.82 -18.87 12.16
N LYS A 21 -6.99 -19.52 11.34
CA LYS A 21 -6.32 -20.80 11.67
C LYS A 21 -5.02 -20.67 12.46
N GLY A 22 -4.61 -19.45 12.83
CA GLY A 22 -3.39 -19.19 13.59
C GLY A 22 -2.09 -19.43 12.82
N ILE A 23 -2.12 -19.46 11.48
CA ILE A 23 -0.92 -19.62 10.64
C ILE A 23 -0.18 -18.28 10.54
N ILE A 24 -0.92 -17.19 10.30
CA ILE A 24 -0.40 -15.84 10.38
C ILE A 24 -0.77 -15.29 11.76
N LYS A 25 0.23 -14.96 12.58
CA LYS A 25 0.05 -14.51 13.98
C LYS A 25 0.45 -13.05 14.24
N HIS A 26 1.05 -12.40 13.25
CA HIS A 26 1.61 -11.05 13.33
C HIS A 26 1.93 -10.53 11.93
N GLY A 27 2.20 -9.23 11.82
CA GLY A 27 2.62 -8.56 10.57
C GLY A 27 1.51 -7.70 9.97
N MET A 28 1.83 -6.98 8.89
CA MET A 28 0.95 -5.95 8.32
C MET A 28 -0.46 -6.48 7.99
N MET A 29 -0.57 -7.57 7.24
CA MET A 29 -1.87 -8.14 6.88
C MET A 29 -2.67 -8.65 8.08
N TYR A 30 -1.99 -9.16 9.11
CA TYR A 30 -2.62 -9.56 10.36
C TYR A 30 -3.25 -8.36 11.07
N GLU A 31 -2.49 -7.27 11.22
CA GLU A 31 -2.96 -6.04 11.86
C GLU A 31 -4.11 -5.40 11.07
N LEU A 32 -4.02 -5.34 9.74
CA LEU A 32 -5.08 -4.78 8.89
C LEU A 32 -6.40 -5.56 9.06
N ILE A 33 -6.35 -6.89 8.98
CA ILE A 33 -7.55 -7.73 9.05
C ILE A 33 -8.12 -7.75 10.47
N THR A 34 -7.29 -7.88 11.51
CA THR A 34 -7.78 -7.95 12.90
C THR A 34 -8.34 -6.63 13.41
N LYS A 35 -7.85 -5.49 12.90
CA LYS A 35 -8.36 -4.16 13.23
C LYS A 35 -9.43 -3.65 12.24
N ASN A 36 -9.87 -4.50 11.30
CA ASN A 36 -10.83 -4.14 10.25
C ASN A 36 -10.43 -2.88 9.45
N ILE A 37 -9.15 -2.72 9.16
CA ILE A 37 -8.64 -1.62 8.33
C ILE A 37 -8.82 -2.04 6.86
N PRO A 38 -9.54 -1.25 6.03
CA PRO A 38 -9.71 -1.54 4.61
C PRO A 38 -8.36 -1.60 3.89
N TYR A 39 -8.20 -2.56 2.98
CA TYR A 39 -7.04 -2.66 2.10
C TYR A 39 -7.45 -3.10 0.70
N ILE A 40 -6.62 -2.76 -0.27
CA ILE A 40 -6.74 -3.20 -1.67
C ILE A 40 -5.41 -3.81 -2.08
N LEU A 41 -5.45 -5.02 -2.63
CA LEU A 41 -4.32 -5.62 -3.31
C LEU A 41 -4.61 -5.58 -4.82
N ALA A 42 -4.07 -4.58 -5.50
CA ALA A 42 -4.21 -4.43 -6.95
C ALA A 42 -3.26 -5.39 -7.66
N GLY A 43 -3.78 -6.17 -8.61
CA GLY A 43 -3.00 -7.11 -9.39
C GLY A 43 -2.03 -6.45 -10.37
N SER A 44 -0.97 -7.17 -10.71
CA SER A 44 0.02 -6.77 -11.71
C SER A 44 0.33 -7.93 -12.65
N ILE A 45 0.76 -7.61 -13.87
CA ILE A 45 1.25 -8.59 -14.85
C ILE A 45 2.49 -9.40 -14.37
N ARG A 46 3.05 -9.04 -13.22
CA ARG A 46 4.23 -9.69 -12.61
C ARG A 46 3.88 -10.60 -11.43
N ASP A 47 2.60 -10.73 -11.08
CA ASP A 47 2.21 -11.44 -9.87
C ASP A 47 2.45 -12.95 -9.98
N ASP A 48 3.02 -13.53 -8.92
CA ASP A 48 3.07 -14.96 -8.70
C ASP A 48 1.80 -15.44 -7.97
N GLY A 49 1.00 -16.32 -8.58
CA GLY A 49 -0.20 -16.89 -7.94
C GLY A 49 -1.49 -16.39 -8.57
N PRO A 50 -2.00 -15.18 -8.26
CA PRO A 50 -1.78 -14.34 -7.08
C PRO A 50 -2.49 -14.90 -5.82
N LEU A 51 -2.46 -14.17 -4.69
CA LEU A 51 -3.29 -14.51 -3.53
C LEU A 51 -4.79 -14.34 -3.86
N PRO A 52 -5.71 -15.11 -3.25
CA PRO A 52 -7.15 -14.97 -3.50
C PRO A 52 -7.71 -13.57 -3.20
N ASP A 53 -7.04 -12.81 -2.33
CA ASP A 53 -7.41 -11.45 -1.94
C ASP A 53 -6.99 -10.38 -2.97
N VAL A 54 -6.25 -10.75 -4.03
CA VAL A 54 -5.80 -9.82 -5.07
C VAL A 54 -6.91 -9.58 -6.10
N ILE A 55 -7.18 -8.31 -6.40
CA ILE A 55 -8.08 -7.88 -7.46
C ILE A 55 -7.30 -7.88 -8.76
N THR A 56 -7.54 -8.87 -9.62
CA THR A 56 -6.83 -9.03 -10.90
C THR A 56 -7.40 -8.16 -12.01
N ASP A 57 -8.67 -7.79 -11.92
CA ASP A 57 -9.28 -6.82 -12.83
C ASP A 57 -8.78 -5.41 -12.48
N ILE A 58 -8.03 -4.81 -13.40
CA ILE A 58 -7.39 -3.52 -13.18
C ILE A 58 -8.40 -2.36 -13.10
N CYS A 59 -9.53 -2.47 -13.79
CA CYS A 59 -10.59 -1.47 -13.75
C CYS A 59 -11.32 -1.55 -12.40
N GLU A 60 -11.68 -2.76 -11.96
CA GLU A 60 -12.28 -2.98 -10.64
C GLU A 60 -11.34 -2.47 -9.52
N SER A 61 -10.05 -2.78 -9.63
CA SER A 61 -9.07 -2.32 -8.66
C SER A 61 -8.97 -0.79 -8.61
N GLN A 62 -8.96 -0.12 -9.77
CA GLN A 62 -8.95 1.34 -9.84
C GLN A 62 -10.23 1.96 -9.26
N ASP A 63 -11.39 1.37 -9.52
CA ASP A 63 -12.67 1.86 -8.99
C ASP A 63 -12.70 1.76 -7.47
N LYS A 64 -12.28 0.61 -6.91
CA LYS A 64 -12.11 0.41 -5.46
C LYS A 64 -11.12 1.42 -4.86
N MET A 65 -10.00 1.67 -5.53
CA MET A 65 -9.02 2.67 -5.09
C MET A 65 -9.68 4.05 -5.05
N ARG A 66 -10.39 4.45 -6.13
CA ARG A 66 -11.06 5.75 -6.24
C ARG A 66 -12.06 5.97 -5.11
N GLU A 67 -12.85 4.95 -4.76
CA GLU A 67 -13.80 5.00 -3.63
C GLU A 67 -13.08 5.30 -2.31
N LEU A 68 -11.97 4.62 -2.02
CA LEU A 68 -11.24 4.80 -0.75
C LEU A 68 -10.53 6.15 -0.64
N VAL A 69 -10.09 6.75 -1.76
CA VAL A 69 -9.28 7.99 -1.68
C VAL A 69 -10.08 9.27 -1.47
N GLN A 70 -11.40 9.26 -1.70
CA GLN A 70 -12.18 10.50 -1.76
C GLN A 70 -12.18 11.28 -0.44
N ASP A 71 -12.09 10.59 0.69
CA ASP A 71 -12.26 11.20 2.01
C ASP A 71 -10.96 11.21 2.83
N LEU A 72 -9.80 11.20 2.16
CA LEU A 72 -8.50 11.23 2.80
C LEU A 72 -7.92 12.66 2.88
N ASP A 73 -7.58 13.08 4.10
CA ASP A 73 -6.87 14.34 4.36
C ASP A 73 -5.36 14.25 4.06
N LEU A 74 -4.79 13.05 4.24
CA LEU A 74 -3.36 12.77 4.10
C LEU A 74 -3.14 11.38 3.51
N VAL A 75 -2.22 11.30 2.56
CA VAL A 75 -1.75 10.05 1.96
C VAL A 75 -0.24 9.94 2.08
N LEU A 76 0.23 8.84 2.66
CA LEU A 76 1.63 8.46 2.75
C LEU A 76 1.96 7.39 1.70
N MET A 77 2.70 7.78 0.66
CA MET A 77 3.18 6.92 -0.41
C MET A 77 4.57 6.41 -0.08
N MET A 78 4.77 5.09 -0.08
CA MET A 78 6.03 4.46 0.32
C MET A 78 6.50 3.46 -0.73
N GLY A 79 7.66 3.72 -1.35
CA GLY A 79 8.46 2.76 -2.13
C GLY A 79 7.71 2.01 -3.24
N SER A 80 6.71 2.64 -3.86
CA SER A 80 5.88 2.01 -4.89
C SER A 80 5.47 2.99 -5.98
N MET A 81 6.36 3.21 -6.95
CA MET A 81 6.12 4.14 -8.07
C MET A 81 4.75 3.97 -8.74
N LEU A 82 4.39 2.75 -9.15
CA LEU A 82 3.17 2.51 -9.93
C LEU A 82 1.90 2.82 -9.13
N HIS A 83 1.80 2.30 -7.91
CA HIS A 83 0.64 2.54 -7.04
C HIS A 83 0.57 4.00 -6.59
N SER A 84 1.71 4.63 -6.29
CA SER A 84 1.77 6.05 -5.91
C SER A 84 1.27 6.95 -7.03
N ILE A 85 1.68 6.71 -8.27
CA ILE A 85 1.20 7.47 -9.44
C ILE A 85 -0.28 7.20 -9.71
N ALA A 86 -0.71 5.93 -9.63
CA ALA A 86 -2.11 5.58 -9.83
C ALA A 86 -3.01 6.28 -8.82
N LEU A 87 -2.65 6.24 -7.54
CA LEU A 87 -3.37 6.92 -6.46
C LEU A 87 -3.34 8.45 -6.63
N GLY A 88 -2.18 9.01 -7.02
CA GLY A 88 -1.99 10.41 -7.39
C GLY A 88 -3.05 10.95 -8.36
N ASN A 89 -3.39 10.16 -9.38
CA ASN A 89 -4.37 10.56 -10.40
C ASN A 89 -5.84 10.48 -9.91
N LEU A 90 -6.12 9.82 -8.78
CA LEU A 90 -7.47 9.59 -8.26
C LEU A 90 -7.84 10.52 -7.10
N MET A 91 -6.83 11.13 -6.45
CA MET A 91 -7.02 11.98 -5.27
C MET A 91 -7.57 13.36 -5.61
N LYS A 92 -8.22 13.98 -4.63
CA LYS A 92 -8.60 15.40 -4.67
C LYS A 92 -7.33 16.26 -4.58
N ALA A 93 -7.37 17.44 -5.18
CA ALA A 93 -6.23 18.38 -5.19
C ALA A 93 -5.84 18.87 -3.78
N GLU A 94 -6.77 18.81 -2.82
CA GLU A 94 -6.60 19.27 -1.43
C GLU A 94 -5.94 18.22 -0.52
N THR A 95 -5.91 16.96 -0.94
CA THR A 95 -5.32 15.87 -0.15
C THR A 95 -3.82 16.10 0.00
N LYS A 96 -3.34 16.12 1.25
CA LYS A 96 -1.91 16.25 1.53
C LYS A 96 -1.21 14.95 1.15
N VAL A 97 -0.06 15.04 0.50
CA VAL A 97 0.67 13.86 0.05
C VAL A 97 2.09 13.92 0.58
N ILE A 98 2.55 12.80 1.16
CA ILE A 98 3.95 12.59 1.50
C ILE A 98 4.43 11.40 0.68
N CYS A 99 5.44 11.60 -0.16
CA CYS A 99 6.08 10.53 -0.91
C CYS A 99 7.46 10.24 -0.34
N VAL A 100 7.68 8.98 0.03
CA VAL A 100 8.94 8.47 0.54
C VAL A 100 9.44 7.39 -0.40
N ASP A 101 10.56 7.65 -1.08
CA ASP A 101 11.19 6.71 -2.00
C ASP A 101 12.70 6.90 -1.96
N ILE A 102 13.47 5.84 -2.22
CA ILE A 102 14.93 5.92 -2.29
C ILE A 102 15.38 6.54 -3.62
N ASP A 103 14.56 6.43 -4.67
CA ASP A 103 14.84 6.97 -5.98
C ASP A 103 14.26 8.40 -6.13
N PRO A 104 15.11 9.44 -6.24
CA PRO A 104 14.66 10.82 -6.40
C PRO A 104 13.83 11.05 -7.67
N ALA A 105 13.98 10.21 -8.70
CA ALA A 105 13.20 10.34 -9.93
C ALA A 105 11.71 10.03 -9.69
N ILE A 106 11.37 9.16 -8.74
CA ILE A 106 9.98 8.83 -8.40
C ILE A 106 9.31 10.00 -7.69
N VAL A 107 10.02 10.58 -6.72
CA VAL A 107 9.59 11.78 -5.99
C VAL A 107 9.34 12.94 -6.95
N THR A 108 10.24 13.15 -7.90
CA THR A 108 10.12 14.21 -8.91
C THR A 108 8.88 14.00 -9.79
N LYS A 109 8.68 12.78 -10.32
CA LYS A 109 7.53 12.44 -11.18
C LYS A 109 6.18 12.66 -10.50
N LEU A 110 6.08 12.42 -9.20
CA LEU A 110 4.84 12.64 -8.45
C LEU A 110 4.54 14.12 -8.24
N ARG A 111 5.58 14.93 -8.01
CA ARG A 111 5.45 16.38 -7.88
C ARG A 111 5.03 17.04 -9.19
N ASP A 112 5.55 16.55 -10.31
CA ASP A 112 5.26 17.10 -11.64
C ASP A 112 3.83 16.82 -12.13
N ARG A 113 3.13 15.85 -11.54
CA ARG A 113 1.76 15.47 -11.93
C ARG A 113 0.64 16.25 -11.22
N GLY A 114 0.92 17.48 -10.81
CA GLY A 114 -0.11 18.36 -10.23
C GLY A 114 -0.34 18.16 -8.73
N THR A 115 0.40 17.25 -8.09
CA THR A 115 0.45 17.14 -6.62
C THR A 115 1.36 18.23 -6.05
N SER A 116 0.99 19.50 -6.27
CA SER A 116 1.78 20.66 -5.81
C SER A 116 1.93 20.72 -4.29
N GLN A 117 1.07 20.00 -3.56
CA GLN A 117 1.14 19.82 -2.10
C GLN A 117 1.93 18.56 -1.67
N ALA A 118 2.61 17.86 -2.58
CA ALA A 118 3.40 16.68 -2.24
C ALA A 118 4.73 17.06 -1.59
N ILE A 119 4.95 16.56 -0.37
CA ILE A 119 6.25 16.55 0.29
C ILE A 119 7.00 15.31 -0.18
N GLY A 120 8.15 15.51 -0.81
CA GLY A 120 9.04 14.45 -1.25
C GLY A 120 10.18 14.21 -0.26
N ILE A 121 10.37 12.96 0.19
CA ILE A 121 11.46 12.55 1.07
C ILE A 121 12.25 11.45 0.38
N VAL A 122 13.50 11.75 0.01
CA VAL A 122 14.39 10.78 -0.65
C VAL A 122 15.17 10.02 0.41
N THR A 123 14.72 8.81 0.76
CA THR A 123 15.35 7.99 1.82
C THR A 123 14.95 6.53 1.73
N ASP A 124 15.68 5.68 2.46
CA ASP A 124 15.35 4.27 2.63
C ASP A 124 14.16 4.07 3.58
N LEU A 125 13.17 3.26 3.17
CA LEU A 125 12.00 2.94 3.98
C LEU A 125 12.34 2.14 5.24
N GLY A 126 13.38 1.30 5.18
CA GLY A 126 13.85 0.51 6.31
C GLY A 126 14.35 1.40 7.46
N THR A 127 14.84 2.60 7.14
CA THR A 127 15.28 3.60 8.13
C THR A 127 14.16 4.59 8.48
N PHE A 128 13.37 5.01 7.49
CA PHE A 128 12.29 5.98 7.68
C PHE A 128 11.19 5.49 8.61
N VAL A 129 10.69 4.26 8.43
CA VAL A 129 9.55 3.74 9.22
C VAL A 129 9.89 3.62 10.72
N PRO A 130 11.06 3.06 11.13
CA PRO A 130 11.45 3.06 12.53
C PRO A 130 11.62 4.46 13.12
N ALA A 131 12.25 5.38 12.41
CA ALA A 131 12.43 6.76 12.87
C ALA A 131 11.08 7.48 13.06
N LEU A 132 10.15 7.31 12.11
CA LEU A 132 8.79 7.84 12.22
C LEU A 132 8.07 7.25 13.44
N LEU A 133 8.20 5.95 13.67
CA LEU A 133 7.61 5.29 14.83
C LEU A 133 8.17 5.82 16.16
N GLU A 134 9.47 6.11 16.24
CA GLU A 134 10.06 6.73 17.42
C GLU A 134 9.50 8.13 17.67
N GLU A 135 9.40 8.97 16.64
CA GLU A 135 8.84 10.31 16.75
C GLU A 135 7.35 10.30 17.14
N LEU A 136 6.58 9.32 16.64
CA LEU A 136 5.17 9.13 17.04
C LEU A 136 5.01 8.74 18.52
N LYS A 137 6.00 8.06 19.12
CA LYS A 137 5.99 7.68 20.54
C LYS A 137 6.44 8.78 21.49
N ARG A 138 7.15 9.80 20.98
CA ARG A 138 7.61 10.96 21.77
C ARG A 138 6.50 11.96 22.05
N LYS A 139 5.41 11.89 21.28
CA LYS A 139 4.17 12.64 21.49
C LYS A 139 3.26 11.88 22.45
#